data_AF-A0A936U3F9-F1
#
_entry.id   AF-A0A936U3F9-F1
#
_cell.length_a   1.000
_cell.length_b   1.000
_cell.length_c   1.000
_cell.angle_alpha   90.00
_cell.angle_beta   90.00
_cell.angle_gamma   90.00
#
_symmetry.space_group_name_H-M   'P 1'
#
loop_
_entity.id
_entity.type
_entity.pdbx_description
1 polymer ?
#
loop_
_entity_poly.entity_id
_entity_poly.type
_entity_poly.pdbx_seq_one_letter_code
_entity_poly.pdbx_strand_id
1 'polypeptide(L)'
;MALIRFLLDQEIAARRAGSDRVAGDTLSVLSILLMELGDASDTSRFWRAKRANFDTWAGGYDIEFVFTWCSASEVLQLLLPDAMSDEVAVLQSRITAPDPDAQAVWRSEVAARYPRSLSTFDDDTAELWAELFGDREGQERFGLLNAPTAESRAYLYRRLERFGDAMLCWQEAAKQATTSWDKVSHLSNAISDAAKAGVVSLEDVAEIDRLRADIPSWQQVGLGRSATQGCYELAIASTDPKIGRPLWQTAERWRAGLTSFSLVGLEAAREAAARWGDPADVARLDVAVEAERARIAR
;
A
#
# COMPACT_ATOMS: atom_id res chain seq x y z
N MET A 1 25.34 13.72 -16.10
CA MET A 1 25.56 13.14 -14.75
C MET A 1 25.39 14.10 -13.59
N ALA A 2 26.03 15.28 -13.59
CA ALA A 2 25.92 16.22 -12.47
C ALA A 2 24.46 16.57 -12.09
N LEU A 3 23.58 16.75 -13.10
CA LEU A 3 22.16 16.98 -12.88
C LEU A 3 21.45 15.82 -12.17
N ILE A 4 21.67 14.57 -12.61
CA ILE A 4 21.03 13.38 -12.01
C ILE A 4 21.49 13.21 -10.55
N ARG A 5 22.80 13.34 -10.30
CA ARG A 5 23.37 13.31 -8.94
C ARG A 5 22.75 14.39 -8.05
N PHE A 6 22.65 15.62 -8.57
CA PHE A 6 22.02 16.73 -7.87
C PHE A 6 20.55 16.45 -7.54
N LEU A 7 19.76 16.00 -8.51
CA LEU A 7 18.34 15.68 -8.32
C LEU A 7 18.15 14.56 -7.30
N LEU A 8 18.99 13.52 -7.34
CA LEU A 8 18.94 12.45 -6.34
C LEU A 8 19.28 12.97 -4.94
N ASP A 9 20.32 13.79 -4.81
CA ASP A 9 20.68 14.39 -3.52
C ASP A 9 19.54 15.30 -2.98
N GLN A 10 18.81 16.02 -3.84
CA GLN A 10 17.61 16.78 -3.45
C GLN A 10 16.45 15.89 -2.99
N GLU A 11 16.16 14.82 -3.74
CA GLU A 11 15.10 13.87 -3.41
C GLU A 11 15.36 13.18 -2.05
N ILE A 12 16.61 12.78 -1.80
CA ILE A 12 17.04 12.23 -0.50
C ILE A 12 16.81 13.25 0.63
N ALA A 13 17.15 14.53 0.40
CA ALA A 13 16.96 15.58 1.40
C ALA A 13 15.48 15.84 1.68
N ALA A 14 14.64 15.91 0.65
CA ALA A 14 13.20 16.10 0.77
C ALA A 14 12.56 14.97 1.60
N ARG A 15 12.93 13.72 1.34
CA ARG A 15 12.42 12.54 2.06
C ARG A 15 12.79 12.53 3.54
N ARG A 16 14.01 12.95 3.87
CA ARG A 16 14.44 13.07 5.27
C ARG A 16 13.66 14.14 6.03
N ALA A 17 13.24 15.19 5.34
CA ALA A 17 12.47 16.29 5.92
C ALA A 17 10.95 16.03 5.95
N GLY A 18 10.42 15.21 5.05
CA GLY A 18 9.00 14.93 4.91
C GLY A 18 8.40 13.98 5.96
N SER A 19 7.09 14.10 6.18
CA SER A 19 6.27 13.11 6.90
C SER A 19 6.08 11.83 6.08
N ASP A 20 6.08 11.95 4.75
CA ASP A 20 5.78 10.87 3.82
C ASP A 20 7.09 10.23 3.36
N ARG A 21 7.62 9.36 4.21
CA ARG A 21 8.93 8.73 4.04
C ARG A 21 8.92 7.48 3.14
N VAL A 22 7.92 7.26 2.29
CA VAL A 22 7.79 6.07 1.42
C VAL A 22 8.50 6.32 0.08
N ALA A 23 9.43 5.45 -0.34
CA ALA A 23 10.06 5.52 -1.67
C ALA A 23 9.00 5.71 -2.77
N GLY A 24 9.15 6.79 -3.53
CA GLY A 24 8.31 7.11 -4.67
C GLY A 24 9.10 6.98 -5.96
N ASP A 25 8.38 6.95 -7.07
CA ASP A 25 8.94 6.61 -8.38
C ASP A 25 10.07 7.54 -8.85
N THR A 26 10.06 8.81 -8.44
CA THR A 26 11.16 9.75 -8.70
C THR A 26 12.50 9.24 -8.17
N LEU A 27 12.52 8.67 -6.96
CA LEU A 27 13.74 8.12 -6.37
C LEU A 27 14.24 6.91 -7.18
N SER A 28 13.33 6.04 -7.59
CA SER A 28 13.63 4.86 -8.42
C SER A 28 14.19 5.25 -9.79
N VAL A 29 13.54 6.18 -10.50
CA VAL A 29 14.01 6.67 -11.82
C VAL A 29 15.41 7.27 -11.72
N LEU A 30 15.65 8.15 -10.76
CA LEU A 30 16.96 8.77 -10.58
C LEU A 30 18.04 7.74 -10.23
N SER A 31 17.69 6.73 -9.42
CA SER A 31 18.62 5.66 -9.08
C SER A 31 18.95 4.75 -10.26
N ILE A 32 18.00 4.46 -11.14
CA ILE A 32 18.22 3.69 -12.37
C ILE A 32 19.11 4.48 -13.33
N LEU A 33 18.85 5.77 -13.51
CA LEU A 33 19.70 6.62 -14.34
C LEU A 33 21.13 6.69 -13.81
N LEU A 34 21.33 6.73 -12.49
CA LEU A 34 22.67 6.61 -11.91
C LEU A 34 23.24 5.20 -12.07
N MET A 35 22.46 4.14 -11.90
CA MET A 35 22.89 2.75 -12.09
C MET A 35 23.46 2.54 -13.51
N GLU A 36 22.85 3.17 -14.52
CA GLU A 36 23.26 3.04 -15.92
C GLU A 36 24.41 3.97 -16.32
N LEU A 37 24.43 5.21 -15.80
CA LEU A 37 25.33 6.26 -16.29
C LEU A 37 26.38 6.72 -15.28
N GLY A 38 26.27 6.25 -14.04
CA GLY A 38 27.12 6.59 -12.91
C GLY A 38 28.30 5.63 -12.74
N ASP A 39 28.86 5.63 -11.54
CA ASP A 39 30.04 4.86 -11.19
C ASP A 39 30.03 4.51 -9.68
N ALA A 40 31.02 3.72 -9.24
CA ALA A 40 31.14 3.27 -7.85
C ALA A 40 31.15 4.40 -6.80
N SER A 41 31.45 5.66 -7.15
CA SER A 41 31.36 6.79 -6.22
C SER A 41 29.91 7.13 -5.82
N ASP A 42 28.92 6.67 -6.59
CA ASP A 42 27.49 6.87 -6.31
C ASP A 42 26.92 5.84 -5.31
N THR A 43 27.69 4.82 -4.90
CA THR A 43 27.29 3.85 -3.86
C THR A 43 26.84 4.54 -2.57
N SER A 44 27.52 5.61 -2.16
CA SER A 44 27.13 6.39 -0.97
C SER A 44 25.80 7.13 -1.15
N ARG A 45 25.43 7.52 -2.38
CA ARG A 45 24.11 8.10 -2.69
C ARG A 45 23.01 7.06 -2.52
N PHE A 46 23.19 5.87 -3.06
CA PHE A 46 22.21 4.78 -2.92
C PHE A 46 22.01 4.37 -1.47
N TRP A 47 23.09 4.33 -0.68
CA TRP A 47 22.96 4.09 0.75
C TRP A 47 22.17 5.20 1.46
N ARG A 48 22.46 6.47 1.15
CA ARG A 48 21.72 7.62 1.69
C ARG A 48 20.23 7.59 1.29
N ALA A 49 19.92 7.13 0.07
CA ALA A 49 18.56 6.92 -0.41
C ALA A 49 17.83 5.80 0.34
N LYS A 50 18.46 4.63 0.48
CA LYS A 50 17.92 3.50 1.27
C LYS A 50 17.54 3.94 2.68
N ARG A 51 18.40 4.73 3.33
CA ARG A 51 18.18 5.26 4.68
C ARG A 51 17.16 6.39 4.79
N ALA A 52 16.90 7.10 3.70
CA ALA A 52 15.88 8.15 3.70
C ALA A 52 14.45 7.58 3.64
N ASN A 53 14.30 6.28 3.39
CA ASN A 53 13.02 5.58 3.30
C ASN A 53 12.63 4.94 4.65
N PHE A 54 11.37 5.14 5.08
CA PHE A 54 10.81 4.67 6.36
C PHE A 54 10.93 3.17 6.52
N ASP A 55 10.77 2.44 5.41
CA ASP A 55 10.91 1.01 5.37
C ASP A 55 12.30 0.60 4.86
N THR A 56 13.30 0.90 5.67
CA THR A 56 14.70 0.66 5.32
C THR A 56 14.98 -0.85 5.11
N TRP A 57 14.08 -1.77 5.51
CA TRP A 57 14.36 -3.21 5.53
C TRP A 57 13.24 -4.16 5.06
N ALA A 58 11.99 -3.73 4.91
CA ALA A 58 10.84 -4.58 4.57
C ALA A 58 10.10 -4.23 3.26
N GLY A 59 10.56 -3.22 2.51
CA GLY A 59 10.07 -2.95 1.15
C GLY A 59 9.99 -1.45 0.86
N GLY A 60 10.72 -0.98 -0.15
CA GLY A 60 10.55 0.38 -0.64
C GLY A 60 11.68 0.86 -1.53
N TYR A 61 12.91 0.92 -1.00
CA TYR A 61 14.10 1.19 -1.83
C TYR A 61 14.93 -0.08 -1.92
N ASP A 62 15.18 -0.55 -3.13
CA ASP A 62 15.90 -1.79 -3.38
C ASP A 62 17.35 -1.67 -2.91
N ILE A 63 17.78 -2.58 -2.04
CA ILE A 63 19.14 -2.56 -1.48
C ILE A 63 20.17 -2.89 -2.58
N GLU A 64 19.74 -3.61 -3.60
CA GLU A 64 20.45 -4.01 -4.79
C GLU A 64 21.10 -2.82 -5.52
N PHE A 65 20.52 -1.61 -5.44
CA PHE A 65 21.16 -0.39 -5.96
C PHE A 65 22.53 -0.15 -5.32
N VAL A 66 22.65 -0.33 -4.00
CA VAL A 66 23.91 -0.11 -3.25
C VAL A 66 25.03 -1.04 -3.76
N PHE A 67 24.67 -2.23 -4.26
CA PHE A 67 25.60 -3.23 -4.76
C PHE A 67 25.76 -3.20 -6.28
N THR A 68 25.34 -2.12 -6.95
CA THR A 68 25.41 -2.02 -8.42
C THR A 68 26.84 -2.22 -8.94
N TRP A 69 27.83 -1.58 -8.32
CA TRP A 69 29.22 -1.61 -8.80
C TRP A 69 30.20 -2.21 -7.80
N CYS A 70 29.76 -2.43 -6.56
CA CYS A 70 30.63 -2.79 -5.46
C CYS A 70 30.16 -4.09 -4.83
N SER A 71 31.11 -4.97 -4.53
CA SER A 71 30.89 -6.10 -3.62
C SER A 71 30.54 -5.61 -2.21
N ALA A 72 30.00 -6.49 -1.36
CA ALA A 72 29.70 -6.13 0.03
C ALA A 72 30.91 -5.58 0.80
N SER A 73 32.10 -6.16 0.58
CA SER A 73 33.34 -5.68 1.21
C SER A 73 33.68 -4.26 0.78
N GLU A 74 33.57 -3.95 -0.52
CA GLU A 74 33.84 -2.62 -1.06
C GLU A 74 32.79 -1.61 -0.60
N VAL A 75 31.51 -1.99 -0.56
CA VAL A 75 30.44 -1.15 0.02
C VAL A 75 30.76 -0.79 1.47
N LEU A 76 31.15 -1.77 2.29
CA LEU A 76 31.53 -1.50 3.68
C LEU A 76 32.75 -0.57 3.76
N GLN A 77 33.78 -0.77 2.94
CA GLN A 77 34.94 0.12 2.91
C GLN A 77 34.57 1.56 2.51
N LEU A 78 33.60 1.74 1.63
CA LEU A 78 33.12 3.05 1.21
C LEU A 78 32.23 3.73 2.25
N LEU A 79 31.44 2.97 3.01
CA LEU A 79 30.44 3.53 3.93
C LEU A 79 30.95 3.69 5.37
N LEU A 80 31.85 2.82 5.84
CA LEU A 80 32.34 2.83 7.22
C LEU A 80 33.07 4.11 7.64
N PRO A 81 33.88 4.78 6.79
CA PRO A 81 34.59 6.00 7.19
C PRO A 81 33.66 7.14 7.61
N ASP A 82 32.47 7.20 7.02
CA ASP A 82 31.47 8.26 7.27
C ASP A 82 30.31 7.78 8.16
N ALA A 83 30.37 6.54 8.67
CA ALA A 83 29.31 5.94 9.48
C ALA A 83 29.36 6.41 10.94
N MET A 84 28.19 6.69 11.51
CA MET A 84 28.07 6.91 12.96
C MET A 84 28.33 5.62 13.73
N SER A 85 28.74 5.73 14.99
CA SER A 85 29.10 4.58 15.85
C SER A 85 28.01 3.50 15.95
N ASP A 86 26.74 3.89 15.94
CA ASP A 86 25.57 3.02 15.98
C ASP A 86 25.25 2.40 14.61
N GLU A 87 25.68 3.03 13.52
CA GLU A 87 25.49 2.56 12.15
C GLU A 87 26.50 1.48 11.77
N VAL A 88 27.70 1.50 12.34
CA VAL A 88 28.75 0.50 12.06
C VAL A 88 28.25 -0.92 12.33
N ALA A 89 27.58 -1.14 13.45
CA ALA A 89 27.03 -2.45 13.81
C ALA A 89 25.91 -2.89 12.84
N VAL A 90 25.09 -1.95 12.37
CA VAL A 90 24.02 -2.22 11.39
C VAL A 90 24.60 -2.55 10.03
N LEU A 91 25.56 -1.76 9.55
CA LEU A 91 26.28 -1.99 8.29
C LEU A 91 26.92 -3.38 8.30
N GLN A 92 27.67 -3.71 9.34
CA GLN A 92 28.37 -4.99 9.44
C GLN A 92 27.45 -6.21 9.59
N SER A 93 26.29 -6.06 10.24
CA SER A 93 25.36 -7.17 10.47
C SER A 93 24.30 -7.35 9.38
N ARG A 94 24.03 -6.32 8.56
CA ARG A 94 22.90 -6.31 7.61
C ARG A 94 23.25 -6.02 6.16
N ILE A 95 24.45 -5.48 5.86
CA ILE A 95 24.90 -5.37 4.46
C ILE A 95 25.45 -6.74 4.05
N THR A 96 24.55 -7.55 3.52
CA THR A 96 24.89 -8.76 2.77
C THR A 96 24.64 -8.46 1.30
N ALA A 97 25.63 -8.73 0.46
CA ALA A 97 25.40 -8.64 -0.98
C ALA A 97 24.29 -9.62 -1.37
N PRO A 98 23.33 -9.21 -2.20
CA PRO A 98 22.41 -10.15 -2.82
C PRO A 98 23.22 -11.18 -3.61
N ASP A 99 22.63 -12.36 -3.75
CA ASP A 99 23.17 -13.41 -4.62
C ASP A 99 23.38 -12.84 -6.05
N PRO A 100 24.50 -13.13 -6.74
CA PRO A 100 24.76 -12.56 -8.07
C PRO A 100 23.68 -12.84 -9.11
N ASP A 101 23.06 -14.02 -9.07
CA ASP A 101 21.97 -14.36 -10.00
C ASP A 101 20.71 -13.57 -9.63
N ALA A 102 20.41 -13.45 -8.33
CA ALA A 102 19.33 -12.58 -7.85
C ALA A 102 19.54 -11.11 -8.24
N GLN A 103 20.77 -10.58 -8.14
CA GLN A 103 21.11 -9.22 -8.57
C GLN A 103 20.92 -9.04 -10.08
N ALA A 104 21.28 -10.05 -10.89
CA ALA A 104 21.10 -10.02 -12.33
C ALA A 104 19.61 -10.04 -12.72
N VAL A 105 18.81 -10.88 -12.07
CA VAL A 105 17.35 -10.92 -12.24
C VAL A 105 16.73 -9.58 -11.86
N TRP A 106 17.05 -9.05 -10.69
CA TRP A 106 16.57 -7.73 -10.24
C TRP A 106 16.92 -6.62 -11.25
N ARG A 107 18.16 -6.57 -11.76
CA ARG A 107 18.54 -5.59 -12.78
C ARG A 107 17.69 -5.70 -14.04
N SER A 108 17.40 -6.92 -14.47
CA SER A 108 16.54 -7.18 -15.63
C SER A 108 15.11 -6.71 -15.38
N GLU A 109 14.55 -6.98 -14.20
CA GLU A 109 13.21 -6.56 -13.81
C GLU A 109 13.10 -5.03 -13.72
N VAL A 110 14.09 -4.37 -13.13
CA VAL A 110 14.13 -2.91 -13.05
C VAL A 110 14.26 -2.29 -14.43
N ALA A 111 15.11 -2.83 -15.30
CA ALA A 111 15.24 -2.34 -16.67
C ALA A 111 13.95 -2.52 -17.50
N ALA A 112 13.20 -3.61 -17.27
CA ALA A 112 11.94 -3.88 -17.97
C ALA A 112 10.86 -2.82 -17.67
N ARG A 113 10.87 -2.19 -16.49
CA ARG A 113 9.93 -1.10 -16.12
C ARG A 113 10.15 0.19 -16.92
N TYR A 114 11.32 0.35 -17.54
CA TYR A 114 11.72 1.55 -18.27
C TYR A 114 12.18 1.18 -19.68
N PRO A 115 11.25 0.80 -20.57
CA PRO A 115 11.55 0.38 -21.93
C PRO A 115 12.37 1.45 -22.69
N ARG A 116 13.43 0.99 -23.36
CA ARG A 116 14.35 1.87 -24.10
C ARG A 116 13.99 2.07 -25.57
N SER A 117 12.97 1.37 -26.05
CA SER A 117 12.44 1.52 -27.40
C SER A 117 10.93 1.40 -27.40
N LEU A 118 10.30 2.01 -28.42
CA LEU A 118 8.85 1.90 -28.62
C LEU A 118 8.38 0.47 -28.89
N SER A 119 9.27 -0.39 -29.43
CA SER A 119 8.94 -1.79 -29.71
C SER A 119 8.76 -2.65 -28.45
N THR A 120 9.29 -2.21 -27.32
CA THR A 120 9.13 -2.87 -26.01
C THR A 120 8.17 -2.10 -25.10
N PHE A 121 7.49 -1.09 -25.62
CA PHE A 121 6.51 -0.29 -24.91
C PHE A 121 5.12 -0.86 -25.19
N ASP A 122 4.72 -1.85 -24.40
CA ASP A 122 3.41 -2.49 -24.49
C ASP A 122 2.33 -1.73 -23.69
N ASP A 123 1.09 -2.20 -23.77
CA ASP A 123 -0.05 -1.56 -23.10
C ASP A 123 0.10 -1.58 -21.57
N ASP A 124 0.66 -2.65 -20.99
CA ASP A 124 0.93 -2.74 -19.54
C ASP A 124 1.93 -1.66 -19.11
N THR A 125 3.00 -1.46 -19.89
CA THR A 125 3.97 -0.41 -19.62
C THR A 125 3.38 0.98 -19.83
N ALA A 126 2.52 1.15 -20.85
CA ALA A 126 1.82 2.39 -21.11
C ALA A 126 0.86 2.76 -19.97
N GLU A 127 0.15 1.79 -19.40
CA GLU A 127 -0.70 1.96 -18.22
C GLU A 127 0.13 2.41 -17.01
N LEU A 128 1.22 1.71 -16.70
CA LEU A 128 2.10 2.05 -15.57
C LEU A 128 2.62 3.48 -15.68
N TRP A 129 3.05 3.88 -16.89
CA TRP A 129 3.51 5.25 -17.13
C TRP A 129 2.38 6.26 -17.02
N ALA A 130 1.19 5.93 -17.50
CA ALA A 130 0.02 6.79 -17.35
C ALA A 130 -0.36 6.97 -15.86
N GLU A 131 -0.21 5.95 -15.02
CA GLU A 131 -0.33 6.07 -13.56
C GLU A 131 0.73 7.02 -12.99
N LEU A 132 2.01 6.76 -13.31
CA LEU A 132 3.14 7.54 -12.82
C LEU A 132 3.03 9.04 -13.12
N PHE A 133 2.55 9.40 -14.30
CA PHE A 133 2.43 10.80 -14.73
C PHE A 133 1.04 11.41 -14.48
N GLY A 134 0.13 10.67 -13.85
CA GLY A 134 -1.24 11.13 -13.61
C GLY A 134 -2.07 11.33 -14.89
N ASP A 135 -1.70 10.65 -15.98
CA ASP A 135 -2.44 10.64 -17.24
C ASP A 135 -3.67 9.72 -17.13
N ARG A 136 -4.80 10.34 -16.78
CA ARG A 136 -6.08 9.63 -16.66
C ARG A 136 -6.57 9.02 -17.98
N GLU A 137 -6.37 9.70 -19.11
CA GLU A 137 -6.78 9.19 -20.41
C GLU A 137 -5.95 7.95 -20.78
N GLY A 138 -4.64 7.99 -20.51
CA GLY A 138 -3.75 6.84 -20.67
C GLY A 138 -4.16 5.65 -19.79
N GLN A 139 -4.50 5.88 -18.52
CA GLN A 139 -4.97 4.82 -17.62
C GLN A 139 -6.27 4.17 -18.12
N GLU A 140 -7.19 4.96 -18.67
CA GLU A 140 -8.41 4.41 -19.28
C GLU A 140 -8.10 3.61 -20.54
N ARG A 141 -7.30 4.18 -21.44
CA ARG A 141 -7.00 3.60 -22.76
C ARG A 141 -6.18 2.32 -22.68
N PHE A 142 -5.11 2.34 -21.90
CA PHE A 142 -4.12 1.25 -21.86
C PHE A 142 -4.42 0.25 -20.74
N GLY A 143 -5.02 0.71 -19.63
CA GLY A 143 -5.42 -0.16 -18.52
C GLY A 143 -6.87 -0.61 -18.62
N LEU A 144 -7.81 0.31 -18.41
CA LEU A 144 -9.22 -0.06 -18.18
C LEU A 144 -9.85 -0.84 -19.34
N LEU A 145 -9.58 -0.43 -20.59
CA LEU A 145 -10.10 -1.11 -21.78
C LEU A 145 -9.49 -2.50 -22.00
N ASN A 146 -8.29 -2.74 -21.46
CA ASN A 146 -7.53 -3.98 -21.64
C ASN A 146 -7.60 -4.91 -20.41
N ALA A 147 -8.16 -4.44 -19.29
CA ALA A 147 -8.16 -5.14 -18.02
C ALA A 147 -8.88 -6.51 -18.11
N PRO A 148 -8.15 -7.62 -17.88
CA PRO A 148 -8.63 -8.96 -18.23
C PRO A 148 -9.68 -9.51 -17.28
N THR A 149 -9.69 -9.07 -16.02
CA THR A 149 -10.60 -9.57 -14.98
C THR A 149 -11.43 -8.44 -14.37
N ALA A 150 -12.53 -8.81 -13.70
CA ALA A 150 -13.32 -7.85 -12.94
C ALA A 150 -12.51 -7.23 -11.79
N GLU A 151 -11.64 -8.00 -11.14
CA GLU A 151 -10.72 -7.50 -10.11
C GLU A 151 -9.73 -6.45 -10.66
N SER A 152 -9.07 -6.74 -11.79
CA SER A 152 -8.15 -5.78 -12.42
C SER A 152 -8.88 -4.48 -12.77
N ARG A 153 -10.10 -4.56 -13.33
CA ARG A 153 -10.93 -3.37 -13.60
C ARG A 153 -11.29 -2.61 -12.33
N ALA A 154 -11.61 -3.32 -11.24
CA ALA A 154 -11.98 -2.69 -9.99
C ALA A 154 -10.84 -1.87 -9.38
N TYR A 155 -9.60 -2.39 -9.41
CA TYR A 155 -8.42 -1.62 -9.01
C TYR A 155 -8.21 -0.37 -9.86
N LEU A 156 -8.38 -0.48 -11.18
CA LEU A 156 -8.24 0.67 -12.09
C LEU A 156 -9.30 1.73 -11.86
N TYR A 157 -10.57 1.34 -11.71
CA TYR A 157 -11.64 2.28 -11.36
C TYR A 157 -11.36 2.98 -10.03
N ARG A 158 -10.84 2.26 -9.02
CA ARG A 158 -10.48 2.85 -7.73
C ARG A 158 -9.38 3.91 -7.88
N ARG A 159 -8.34 3.66 -8.71
CA ARG A 159 -7.27 4.63 -9.00
C ARG A 159 -7.79 5.89 -9.72
N LEU A 160 -8.78 5.71 -10.60
CA LEU A 160 -9.48 6.79 -11.28
C LEU A 160 -10.54 7.49 -10.42
N GLU A 161 -10.64 7.14 -9.12
CA GLU A 161 -11.62 7.67 -8.15
C GLU A 161 -13.08 7.40 -8.55
N ARG A 162 -13.31 6.39 -9.41
CA ARG A 162 -14.63 5.94 -9.87
C ARG A 162 -15.16 4.82 -8.97
N PHE A 163 -15.34 5.13 -7.69
CA PHE A 163 -15.62 4.12 -6.65
C PHE A 163 -16.92 3.33 -6.89
N GLY A 164 -17.95 3.95 -7.48
CA GLY A 164 -19.20 3.24 -7.82
C GLY A 164 -18.98 2.14 -8.87
N ASP A 165 -18.17 2.41 -9.89
CA ASP A 165 -17.82 1.42 -10.91
C ASP A 165 -16.91 0.32 -10.33
N ALA A 166 -15.97 0.70 -9.45
CA ALA A 166 -15.10 -0.23 -8.73
C ALA A 166 -15.92 -1.21 -7.87
N MET A 167 -16.90 -0.71 -7.11
CA MET A 167 -17.82 -1.53 -6.32
C MET A 167 -18.51 -2.60 -7.17
N LEU A 168 -19.08 -2.23 -8.32
CA LEU A 168 -19.75 -3.18 -9.21
C LEU A 168 -18.80 -4.25 -9.73
N CYS A 169 -17.56 -3.88 -10.05
CA CYS A 169 -16.54 -4.83 -10.50
C CYS A 169 -16.09 -5.77 -9.37
N TRP A 170 -16.00 -5.27 -8.13
CA TRP A 170 -15.73 -6.12 -6.97
C TRP A 170 -16.84 -7.13 -6.69
N GLN A 171 -18.11 -6.71 -6.80
CA GLN A 171 -19.25 -7.61 -6.67
C GLN A 171 -19.24 -8.69 -7.76
N GLU A 172 -18.83 -8.35 -8.98
CA GLU A 172 -18.67 -9.32 -10.05
C GLU A 172 -17.51 -10.29 -9.79
N ALA A 173 -16.35 -9.80 -9.33
CA ALA A 173 -15.23 -10.65 -8.92
C ALA A 173 -15.62 -11.61 -7.78
N ALA A 174 -16.41 -11.14 -6.81
CA ALA A 174 -16.94 -11.97 -5.72
C ALA A 174 -17.83 -13.12 -6.23
N LYS A 175 -18.62 -12.92 -7.30
CA LYS A 175 -19.43 -13.99 -7.89
C LYS A 175 -18.58 -15.08 -8.56
N GLN A 176 -17.42 -14.71 -9.08
CA GLN A 176 -16.50 -15.61 -9.79
C GLN A 176 -15.53 -16.33 -8.85
N ALA A 177 -15.28 -15.76 -7.67
CA ALA A 177 -14.45 -16.36 -6.64
C ALA A 177 -14.97 -17.72 -6.16
N THR A 178 -14.07 -18.68 -5.96
CA THR A 178 -14.41 -20.07 -5.60
C THR A 178 -14.28 -20.35 -4.11
N THR A 179 -13.53 -19.53 -3.37
CA THR A 179 -13.33 -19.70 -1.92
C THR A 179 -14.09 -18.64 -1.12
N SER A 180 -14.55 -18.98 0.09
CA SER A 180 -15.17 -18.00 1.00
C SER A 180 -14.22 -16.85 1.33
N TRP A 181 -12.91 -17.12 1.38
CA TRP A 181 -11.88 -16.11 1.60
C TRP A 181 -11.87 -15.06 0.48
N ASP A 182 -11.75 -15.48 -0.77
CA ASP A 182 -11.67 -14.57 -1.91
C ASP A 182 -12.97 -13.80 -2.10
N LYS A 183 -14.12 -14.47 -1.91
CA LYS A 183 -15.43 -13.82 -1.90
C LYS A 183 -15.49 -12.68 -0.89
N VAL A 184 -15.11 -12.95 0.36
CA VAL A 184 -15.14 -11.93 1.41
C VAL A 184 -14.09 -10.85 1.17
N SER A 185 -12.93 -11.16 0.60
CA SER A 185 -11.93 -10.18 0.18
C SER A 185 -12.50 -9.19 -0.84
N HIS A 186 -13.13 -9.69 -1.90
CA HIS A 186 -13.75 -8.84 -2.92
C HIS A 186 -14.94 -8.06 -2.36
N LEU A 187 -15.84 -8.68 -1.57
CA LEU A 187 -16.95 -7.98 -0.95
C LEU A 187 -16.50 -6.91 0.05
N SER A 188 -15.40 -7.15 0.78
CA SER A 188 -14.81 -6.15 1.68
C SER A 188 -14.31 -4.93 0.90
N ASN A 189 -13.69 -5.16 -0.26
CA ASN A 189 -13.32 -4.08 -1.17
C ASN A 189 -14.56 -3.36 -1.74
N ALA A 190 -15.62 -4.10 -2.09
CA ALA A 190 -16.87 -3.54 -2.58
C ALA A 190 -17.51 -2.59 -1.57
N ILE A 191 -17.64 -2.98 -0.30
CA ILE A 191 -18.28 -2.13 0.72
C ILE A 191 -17.46 -0.86 1.03
N SER A 192 -16.13 -0.93 1.00
CA SER A 192 -15.28 0.26 1.18
C SER A 192 -15.40 1.22 0.00
N ASP A 193 -15.45 0.73 -1.24
CA ASP A 193 -15.68 1.59 -2.41
C ASP A 193 -17.12 2.13 -2.46
N ALA A 194 -18.10 1.32 -2.04
CA ALA A 194 -19.50 1.74 -1.92
C ALA A 194 -19.64 2.92 -0.93
N ALA A 195 -18.96 2.85 0.21
CA ALA A 195 -18.93 3.93 1.20
C ALA A 195 -18.39 5.24 0.59
N LYS A 196 -17.29 5.18 -0.17
CA LYS A 196 -16.72 6.36 -0.86
C LYS A 196 -17.62 6.89 -1.98
N ALA A 197 -18.36 6.01 -2.65
CA ALA A 197 -19.35 6.38 -3.66
C ALA A 197 -20.66 6.92 -3.08
N GLY A 198 -20.88 6.83 -1.76
CA GLY A 198 -22.15 7.15 -1.12
C GLY A 198 -23.28 6.17 -1.46
N VAL A 199 -22.94 4.97 -1.97
CA VAL A 199 -23.88 3.90 -2.29
C VAL A 199 -23.91 2.94 -1.11
N VAL A 200 -25.06 2.79 -0.45
CA VAL A 200 -25.15 2.04 0.81
C VAL A 200 -26.19 0.93 0.69
N SER A 201 -25.76 -0.32 0.90
CA SER A 201 -26.61 -1.51 0.91
C SER A 201 -26.23 -2.46 2.05
N LEU A 202 -27.20 -3.23 2.52
CA LEU A 202 -26.98 -4.29 3.52
C LEU A 202 -26.58 -5.62 2.89
N GLU A 203 -26.74 -5.79 1.58
CA GLU A 203 -26.61 -7.09 0.90
C GLU A 203 -25.20 -7.66 1.00
N ASP A 204 -24.18 -6.89 0.60
CA ASP A 204 -22.79 -7.33 0.65
C ASP A 204 -22.33 -7.62 2.09
N VAL A 205 -22.78 -6.80 3.05
CA VAL A 205 -22.48 -6.97 4.48
C VAL A 205 -23.13 -8.24 5.03
N ALA A 206 -24.37 -8.53 4.65
CA ALA A 206 -25.06 -9.75 5.04
C ALA A 206 -24.37 -11.00 4.48
N GLU A 207 -23.90 -10.95 3.24
CA GLU A 207 -23.17 -12.06 2.64
C GLU A 207 -21.79 -12.27 3.29
N ILE A 208 -21.07 -11.20 3.63
CA ILE A 208 -19.85 -11.30 4.44
C ILE A 208 -20.16 -11.93 5.81
N ASP A 209 -21.23 -11.50 6.49
CA ASP A 209 -21.61 -12.05 7.81
C ASP A 209 -21.91 -13.55 7.75
N ARG A 210 -22.46 -14.02 6.62
CA ARG A 210 -22.70 -15.45 6.37
C ARG A 210 -21.39 -16.21 6.11
N LEU A 211 -20.54 -15.69 5.22
CA LEU A 211 -19.33 -16.36 4.76
C LEU A 211 -18.21 -16.39 5.81
N ARG A 212 -18.16 -15.42 6.73
CA ARG A 212 -17.07 -15.35 7.73
C ARG A 212 -17.00 -16.57 8.65
N ALA A 213 -18.11 -17.30 8.83
CA ALA A 213 -18.13 -18.53 9.62
C ALA A 213 -17.22 -19.64 9.02
N ASP A 214 -16.99 -19.60 7.71
CA ASP A 214 -16.14 -20.54 6.98
C ASP A 214 -14.66 -20.12 6.97
N ILE A 215 -14.31 -19.03 7.66
CA ILE A 215 -12.95 -18.47 7.69
C ILE A 215 -12.37 -18.65 9.11
N PRO A 216 -11.62 -19.74 9.38
CA PRO A 216 -11.14 -20.06 10.74
C PRO A 216 -10.26 -18.97 11.35
N SER A 217 -9.57 -18.21 10.49
CA SER A 217 -8.61 -17.18 10.88
C SER A 217 -9.19 -15.76 10.90
N TRP A 218 -10.52 -15.60 10.75
CA TRP A 218 -11.21 -14.30 10.68
C TRP A 218 -10.72 -13.29 11.73
N GLN A 219 -10.51 -13.77 12.95
CA GLN A 219 -10.16 -12.96 14.12
C GLN A 219 -8.69 -12.47 14.12
N GLN A 220 -7.82 -13.16 13.38
CA GLN A 220 -6.36 -13.01 13.46
C GLN A 220 -5.76 -12.33 12.22
N VAL A 221 -6.42 -12.46 11.08
CA VAL A 221 -5.91 -12.00 9.77
C VAL A 221 -6.40 -10.60 9.40
N GLY A 222 -5.67 -9.96 8.47
CA GLY A 222 -6.01 -8.64 7.95
C GLY A 222 -7.42 -8.56 7.36
N LEU A 223 -7.92 -9.64 6.74
CA LEU A 223 -9.24 -9.66 6.09
C LEU A 223 -10.39 -9.29 7.04
N GLY A 224 -10.46 -9.90 8.23
CA GLY A 224 -11.53 -9.61 9.19
C GLY A 224 -11.48 -8.17 9.71
N ARG A 225 -10.26 -7.61 9.86
CA ARG A 225 -10.06 -6.20 10.25
C ARG A 225 -10.52 -5.26 9.14
N SER A 226 -10.09 -5.48 7.90
CA SER A 226 -10.46 -4.66 6.75
C SER A 226 -11.97 -4.69 6.48
N ALA A 227 -12.61 -5.87 6.54
CA ALA A 227 -14.05 -6.01 6.39
C ALA A 227 -14.82 -5.24 7.48
N THR A 228 -14.35 -5.34 8.73
CA THR A 228 -14.95 -4.62 9.87
C THR A 228 -14.80 -3.11 9.72
N GLN A 229 -13.63 -2.62 9.30
CA GLN A 229 -13.42 -1.22 8.99
C GLN A 229 -14.35 -0.74 7.86
N GLY A 230 -14.40 -1.46 6.74
CA GLY A 230 -15.29 -1.12 5.61
C GLY A 230 -16.76 -1.08 6.00
N CYS A 231 -17.20 -1.93 6.94
CA CYS A 231 -18.57 -1.90 7.46
C CYS A 231 -18.86 -0.65 8.31
N TYR A 232 -17.89 -0.16 9.09
CA TYR A 232 -18.01 1.14 9.76
C TYR A 232 -18.03 2.30 8.77
N GLU A 233 -17.15 2.30 7.77
CA GLU A 233 -17.12 3.32 6.70
C GLU A 233 -18.48 3.39 5.98
N LEU A 234 -19.07 2.24 5.67
CA LEU A 234 -20.39 2.15 5.04
C LEU A 234 -21.49 2.65 5.97
N ALA A 235 -21.41 2.36 7.28
CA ALA A 235 -22.33 2.91 8.27
C ALA A 235 -22.23 4.44 8.30
N ILE A 236 -21.02 5.01 8.34
CA ILE A 236 -20.78 6.46 8.32
C ILE A 236 -21.38 7.10 7.07
N ALA A 237 -21.20 6.48 5.90
CA ALA A 237 -21.71 6.99 4.62
C ALA A 237 -23.25 6.99 4.54
N SER A 238 -23.92 6.11 5.30
CA SER A 238 -25.39 6.01 5.31
C SER A 238 -26.05 7.28 5.82
N THR A 239 -27.21 7.63 5.26
CA THR A 239 -28.08 8.70 5.78
C THR A 239 -29.41 8.16 6.31
N ASP A 240 -29.73 6.89 6.04
CA ASP A 240 -30.96 6.23 6.48
C ASP A 240 -30.72 5.45 7.78
N PRO A 241 -31.39 5.79 8.90
CA PRO A 241 -31.28 5.03 10.14
C PRO A 241 -31.63 3.54 10.02
N LYS A 242 -32.45 3.16 9.04
CA LYS A 242 -32.80 1.75 8.77
C LYS A 242 -31.66 0.96 8.14
N ILE A 243 -30.64 1.64 7.62
CA ILE A 243 -29.45 1.03 7.02
C ILE A 243 -28.23 1.27 7.92
N GLY A 244 -28.00 2.51 8.35
CA GLY A 244 -26.84 2.90 9.15
C GLY A 244 -26.76 2.20 10.52
N ARG A 245 -27.89 2.07 11.24
CA ARG A 245 -27.89 1.37 12.55
C ARG A 245 -27.59 -0.13 12.42
N PRO A 246 -28.21 -0.89 11.50
CA PRO A 246 -27.83 -2.28 11.28
C PRO A 246 -26.37 -2.48 10.87
N LEU A 247 -25.81 -1.59 10.03
CA LEU A 247 -24.38 -1.64 9.66
C LEU A 247 -23.48 -1.45 10.87
N TRP A 248 -23.73 -0.40 11.67
CA TRP A 248 -23.02 -0.14 12.93
C TRP A 248 -23.04 -1.36 13.86
N GLN A 249 -24.23 -1.91 14.11
CA GLN A 249 -24.40 -3.08 14.98
C GLN A 249 -23.67 -4.31 14.45
N THR A 250 -23.68 -4.52 13.13
CA THR A 250 -22.99 -5.64 12.50
C THR A 250 -21.48 -5.50 12.64
N ALA A 251 -20.94 -4.30 12.38
CA ALA A 251 -19.53 -4.00 12.55
C ALA A 251 -19.06 -4.16 14.01
N GLU A 252 -19.87 -3.75 15.00
CA GLU A 252 -19.54 -3.97 16.42
C GLU A 252 -19.50 -5.46 16.78
N ARG A 253 -20.44 -6.27 16.26
CA ARG A 253 -20.40 -7.73 16.44
C ARG A 253 -19.14 -8.35 15.82
N TRP A 254 -18.71 -7.86 14.66
CA TRP A 254 -17.49 -8.35 14.03
C TRP A 254 -16.25 -7.93 14.83
N ARG A 255 -16.18 -6.66 15.25
CA ARG A 255 -15.08 -6.09 16.04
C ARG A 255 -14.90 -6.81 17.37
N ALA A 256 -15.98 -7.16 18.06
CA ALA A 256 -15.93 -7.90 19.33
C ALA A 256 -15.23 -9.27 19.21
N GLY A 257 -15.19 -9.85 18.01
CA GLY A 257 -14.46 -11.09 17.74
C GLY A 257 -13.00 -10.91 17.32
N LEU A 258 -12.52 -9.70 17.06
CA LEU A 258 -11.14 -9.47 16.60
C LEU A 258 -10.14 -9.46 17.77
N THR A 259 -8.94 -10.00 17.56
CA THR A 259 -7.88 -9.96 18.58
C THR A 259 -7.28 -8.56 18.76
N SER A 260 -7.25 -7.78 17.68
CA SER A 260 -6.79 -6.39 17.68
C SER A 260 -7.42 -5.63 16.52
N PHE A 261 -7.40 -4.30 16.63
CA PHE A 261 -7.95 -3.41 15.62
C PHE A 261 -7.03 -2.20 15.47
N SER A 262 -6.81 -1.75 14.23
CA SER A 262 -5.90 -0.64 13.94
C SER A 262 -6.46 0.70 14.43
N LEU A 263 -5.60 1.70 14.60
CA LEU A 263 -6.02 3.07 14.92
C LEU A 263 -7.06 3.59 13.91
N VAL A 264 -6.81 3.41 12.61
CA VAL A 264 -7.75 3.82 11.54
C VAL A 264 -9.11 3.13 11.70
N GLY A 265 -9.11 1.83 12.02
CA GLY A 265 -10.34 1.11 12.29
C GLY A 265 -11.09 1.64 13.53
N LEU A 266 -10.37 1.95 14.61
CA LEU A 266 -10.96 2.52 15.83
C LEU A 266 -11.53 3.92 15.60
N GLU A 267 -10.88 4.74 14.78
CA GLU A 267 -11.39 6.07 14.39
C GLU A 267 -12.67 5.94 13.55
N ALA A 268 -12.72 5.01 12.58
CA ALA A 268 -13.94 4.71 11.84
C ALA A 268 -15.06 4.19 12.76
N ALA A 269 -14.74 3.30 13.71
CA ALA A 269 -15.72 2.82 14.68
C ALA A 269 -16.28 3.97 15.53
N ARG A 270 -15.42 4.86 16.02
CA ARG A 270 -15.81 6.03 16.81
C ARG A 270 -16.74 6.96 16.04
N GLU A 271 -16.43 7.23 14.78
CA GLU A 271 -17.26 8.09 13.92
C GLU A 271 -18.62 7.43 13.63
N ALA A 272 -18.64 6.13 13.34
CA ALA A 272 -19.87 5.37 13.17
C ALA A 272 -20.72 5.36 14.47
N ALA A 273 -20.09 5.23 15.63
CA ALA A 273 -20.74 5.30 16.94
C ALA A 273 -21.36 6.68 17.19
N ALA A 274 -20.65 7.77 16.87
CA ALA A 274 -21.16 9.13 17.02
C ALA A 274 -22.43 9.38 16.19
N ARG A 275 -22.56 8.67 15.05
CA ARG A 275 -23.72 8.79 14.17
C ARG A 275 -24.86 7.84 14.54
N TRP A 276 -24.56 6.60 14.92
CA TRP A 276 -25.55 5.52 15.02
C TRP A 276 -25.59 4.75 16.34
N GLY A 277 -24.54 4.87 17.15
CA GLY A 277 -24.43 4.27 18.48
C GLY A 277 -25.06 5.14 19.57
N ASP A 278 -24.70 4.84 20.82
CA ASP A 278 -25.09 5.64 21.97
C ASP A 278 -23.89 6.43 22.56
N PRO A 279 -24.12 7.38 23.50
CA PRO A 279 -23.03 8.14 24.10
C PRO A 279 -21.99 7.28 24.85
N ALA A 280 -22.37 6.10 25.34
CA ALA A 280 -21.45 5.20 26.04
C ALA A 280 -20.52 4.50 25.04
N ASP A 281 -21.00 4.15 23.85
CA ASP A 281 -20.17 3.62 22.75
C ASP A 281 -19.09 4.62 22.35
N VAL A 282 -19.45 5.89 22.17
CA VAL A 282 -18.49 6.95 21.81
C VAL A 282 -17.41 7.09 22.87
N ALA A 283 -17.81 7.22 24.15
CA ALA A 283 -16.87 7.35 25.25
C ALA A 283 -15.92 6.15 25.37
N ARG A 284 -16.42 4.93 25.16
CA ARG A 284 -15.62 3.71 25.14
C ARG A 284 -14.60 3.72 23.99
N LEU A 285 -14.97 4.21 22.82
CA LEU A 285 -14.10 4.25 21.64
C LEU A 285 -13.09 5.40 21.71
N ASP A 286 -13.44 6.55 22.31
CA ASP A 286 -12.48 7.62 22.62
C ASP A 286 -11.30 7.08 23.44
N VAL A 287 -11.59 6.33 24.51
CA VAL A 287 -10.56 5.70 25.35
C VAL A 287 -9.70 4.72 24.55
N ALA A 288 -10.30 3.92 23.68
CA ALA A 288 -9.58 2.95 22.86
C ALA A 288 -8.67 3.62 21.81
N VAL A 289 -9.14 4.69 21.16
CA VAL A 289 -8.37 5.50 20.21
C VAL A 289 -7.15 6.11 20.89
N GLU A 290 -7.34 6.75 22.06
CA GLU A 290 -6.23 7.38 22.79
C GLU A 290 -5.21 6.36 23.30
N ALA A 291 -5.67 5.19 23.77
CA ALA A 291 -4.77 4.11 24.17
C ALA A 291 -3.91 3.61 23.00
N GLU A 292 -4.50 3.48 21.81
CA GLU A 292 -3.78 3.03 20.62
C GLU A 292 -2.81 4.09 20.09
N ARG A 293 -3.18 5.37 20.11
CA ARG A 293 -2.26 6.49 19.80
C ARG A 293 -1.05 6.48 20.73
N ALA A 294 -1.28 6.31 22.03
CA ALA A 294 -0.20 6.23 23.01
C ALA A 294 0.69 4.99 22.82
N ARG A 295 0.16 3.88 22.28
CA ARG A 295 0.95 2.69 21.94
C ARG A 295 1.85 2.93 20.73
N ILE A 296 1.34 3.59 19.69
CA ILE A 296 2.09 3.89 18.45
C ILE A 296 3.21 4.92 18.68
N ALA A 297 3.02 5.83 19.64
CA ALA A 297 3.99 6.87 19.97
C ALA A 297 5.19 6.38 20.81
N ARG A 298 5.21 5.11 21.24
CA ARG A 298 6.30 4.48 22.02
C ARG A 298 7.23 3.68 21.11
#